data_AF-A0AAV5Q2U5-F1
#
_entry.id   AF-A0AAV5Q2U5-F1
#
_cell.length_a   1.000
_cell.length_b   1.000
_cell.length_c   1.000
_cell.angle_alpha   90.00
_cell.angle_beta   90.00
_cell.angle_gamma   90.00
#
_symmetry.space_group_name_H-M   'P 1'
#
loop_
_entity.id
_entity.type
_entity.pdbx_description
1 polymer ?
#
loop_
_entity_poly.entity_id
_entity_poly.type
_entity_poly.pdbx_seq_one_letter_code
_entity_poly.pdbx_strand_id
1 'polypeptide(L)'
;MADRDENEQQLPTPLDEIVDIPIEAFANNMGIPVPQEVTRRAVLQHEEQLHIRMSACQEGSLRMQTARFASNMDNIAREQLRFLRANNMEETIRRVIREELGDVTGNMNILGRKVDSLDRKVDSLDRKVDSLDRKVDSLDGKVDDSIARQRQTGFYVEVAENVRRRMVGIPQIPVNFIVGDMGNLDQIESVKQIQRLERNEINRYLQGYGVEHDGRAPIITLKGLLRDSLGFSSVQDVRFLFTENAHDVIE
;
A
#
# COMPACT_ATOMS: atom_id res chain seq x y z
N MET A 1 66.62 -116.99 39.37
CA MET A 1 65.46 -117.69 38.79
C MET A 1 64.70 -116.70 37.96
N ALA A 2 64.67 -116.95 36.64
CA ALA A 2 63.73 -116.51 35.61
C ALA A 2 63.45 -115.00 35.41
N ASP A 3 64.03 -114.52 34.30
CA ASP A 3 63.44 -113.65 33.28
C ASP A 3 61.91 -113.53 33.28
N ARG A 4 61.43 -112.31 32.98
CA ARG A 4 60.38 -112.07 31.98
C ARG A 4 60.35 -110.60 31.56
N ASP A 5 60.95 -110.36 30.40
CA ASP A 5 60.62 -109.26 29.49
C ASP A 5 59.16 -109.42 29.04
N GLU A 6 58.32 -108.43 29.32
CA GLU A 6 57.05 -108.24 28.60
C GLU A 6 57.24 -107.08 27.62
N ASN A 7 57.75 -107.43 26.44
CA ASN A 7 57.78 -106.60 25.26
C ASN A 7 56.44 -106.80 24.53
N GLU A 8 55.41 -106.02 24.89
CA GLU A 8 54.16 -105.95 24.13
C GLU A 8 54.44 -105.35 22.75
N GLN A 9 54.68 -106.21 21.75
CA GLN A 9 54.69 -105.83 20.35
C GLN A 9 53.27 -105.39 19.94
N GLN A 10 53.04 -104.09 19.87
CA GLN A 10 51.89 -103.52 19.15
C GLN A 10 52.00 -103.93 17.67
N LEU A 11 51.09 -104.79 17.21
CA LEU A 11 50.92 -105.09 15.79
C LEU A 11 50.64 -103.78 15.02
N PRO A 12 51.36 -103.49 13.92
CA PRO A 12 51.15 -102.25 13.17
C PRO A 12 49.72 -102.21 12.66
N THR A 13 49.04 -101.07 12.82
CA THR A 13 47.68 -100.93 12.31
C THR A 13 47.73 -100.90 10.77
N PRO A 14 46.69 -101.37 10.04
CA PRO A 14 46.64 -101.32 8.56
C PRO A 14 46.78 -99.92 7.96
N LEU A 15 46.81 -98.87 8.79
CA LEU A 15 47.00 -97.47 8.42
C LEU A 15 48.48 -97.04 8.46
N ASP A 16 49.32 -97.77 9.19
CA ASP A 16 50.77 -97.52 9.33
C ASP A 16 51.61 -98.22 8.25
N GLU A 17 50.96 -98.99 7.37
CA GLU A 17 51.63 -99.70 6.27
C GLU A 17 52.15 -98.71 5.22
N ILE A 18 53.41 -98.88 4.82
CA ILE A 18 54.03 -98.15 3.71
C ILE A 18 53.41 -98.63 2.40
N VAL A 19 52.90 -97.70 1.61
CA VAL A 19 52.27 -97.94 0.31
C VAL A 19 53.25 -97.56 -0.78
N ASP A 20 53.38 -98.40 -1.80
CA ASP A 20 54.27 -98.17 -2.95
C ASP A 20 53.65 -97.16 -3.94
N ILE A 21 53.62 -95.89 -3.55
CA ILE A 21 53.20 -94.76 -4.41
C ILE A 21 54.41 -93.82 -4.58
N PRO A 22 54.80 -93.48 -5.82
CA PRO A 22 55.91 -92.57 -6.07
C PRO A 22 55.64 -91.18 -5.49
N ILE A 23 56.66 -90.57 -4.89
CA ILE A 23 56.59 -89.26 -4.21
C ILE A 23 56.13 -88.14 -5.16
N GLU A 24 56.44 -88.26 -6.46
CA GLU A 24 56.03 -87.30 -7.49
C GLU A 24 54.50 -87.23 -7.67
N ALA A 25 53.76 -88.30 -7.33
CA ALA A 25 52.29 -88.33 -7.42
C ALA A 25 51.60 -87.36 -6.46
N PHE A 26 52.31 -86.85 -5.44
CA PHE A 26 51.81 -85.90 -4.44
C PHE A 26 52.11 -84.43 -4.79
N ALA A 27 52.74 -84.17 -5.95
CA ALA A 27 53.04 -82.82 -6.40
C ALA A 27 51.74 -82.02 -6.64
N ASN A 28 51.63 -80.85 -6.01
CA ASN A 28 50.45 -79.99 -6.11
C ASN A 28 50.82 -78.50 -6.13
N ASN A 29 50.00 -77.70 -6.78
CA ASN A 29 50.15 -76.24 -6.81
C ASN A 29 49.39 -75.56 -5.66
N MET A 30 48.91 -76.34 -4.69
CA MET A 30 48.10 -75.87 -3.56
C MET A 30 48.95 -75.68 -2.31
N GLY A 31 50.28 -75.86 -2.39
CA GLY A 31 51.23 -75.69 -1.28
C GLY A 31 51.07 -76.70 -0.15
N ILE A 32 50.49 -77.87 -0.43
CA ILE A 32 50.35 -78.95 0.54
C ILE A 32 51.66 -79.72 0.57
N PRO A 33 52.30 -79.88 1.73
CA PRO A 33 53.57 -80.58 1.82
C PRO A 33 53.42 -82.05 1.39
N VAL A 34 54.44 -82.54 0.70
CA VAL A 34 54.53 -83.95 0.31
C VAL A 34 54.82 -84.79 1.58
N PRO A 35 54.16 -85.95 1.76
CA PRO A 35 54.42 -86.82 2.91
C PRO A 35 55.90 -87.24 2.99
N GLN A 36 56.47 -87.20 4.19
CA GLN A 36 57.85 -87.66 4.43
C GLN A 36 57.94 -89.20 4.39
N GLU A 37 56.90 -89.88 4.85
CA GLU A 37 56.72 -91.34 4.75
C GLU A 37 55.39 -91.64 4.06
N VAL A 38 55.42 -92.48 3.02
CA VAL A 38 54.25 -92.81 2.20
C VAL A 38 53.44 -93.94 2.87
N THR A 39 52.92 -93.68 4.06
CA THR A 39 52.00 -94.62 4.74
C THR A 39 50.57 -94.41 4.28
N ARG A 40 49.73 -95.46 4.38
CA ARG A 40 48.32 -95.38 3.98
C ARG A 40 47.57 -94.23 4.68
N ARG A 41 47.87 -93.96 5.94
CA ARG A 41 47.34 -92.80 6.68
C ARG A 41 47.76 -91.47 6.06
N ALA A 42 49.04 -91.32 5.73
CA ALA A 42 49.59 -90.08 5.18
C ALA A 42 49.01 -89.77 3.78
N VAL A 43 48.78 -90.79 2.96
CA VAL A 43 48.12 -90.66 1.66
C VAL A 43 46.70 -90.14 1.82
N LEU A 44 45.89 -90.77 2.67
CA LEU A 44 44.51 -90.35 2.92
C LEU A 44 44.42 -88.92 3.48
N GLN A 45 45.32 -88.55 4.40
CA GLN A 45 45.39 -87.20 4.94
C GLN A 45 45.80 -86.17 3.88
N HIS A 46 46.74 -86.51 3.00
CA HIS A 46 47.15 -85.62 1.91
C HIS A 46 46.01 -85.41 0.91
N GLU A 47 45.30 -86.47 0.52
CA GLU A 47 44.12 -86.39 -0.35
C GLU A 47 43.00 -85.55 0.29
N GLU A 48 42.74 -85.75 1.59
CA GLU A 48 41.77 -84.95 2.35
C GLU A 48 42.16 -83.47 2.36
N GLN A 49 43.43 -83.16 2.64
CA GLN A 49 43.93 -81.78 2.61
C GLN A 49 43.84 -81.15 1.22
N LEU A 50 44.13 -81.92 0.15
CA LEU A 50 43.95 -81.47 -1.24
C LEU A 50 42.48 -81.13 -1.51
N HIS A 51 41.55 -82.01 -1.11
CA HIS A 51 40.13 -81.81 -1.31
C HIS A 51 39.60 -80.57 -0.57
N ILE A 52 40.04 -80.36 0.68
CA ILE A 52 39.69 -79.18 1.48
C ILE A 52 40.21 -77.90 0.81
N ARG A 53 41.49 -77.88 0.39
CA ARG A 53 42.07 -76.69 -0.26
C ARG A 53 41.43 -76.38 -1.61
N MET A 54 41.12 -77.40 -2.42
CA MET A 54 40.43 -77.22 -3.70
C MET A 54 39.03 -76.63 -3.49
N SER A 55 38.27 -77.16 -2.54
CA SER A 55 36.94 -76.65 -2.19
C SER A 55 36.98 -75.21 -1.68
N ALA A 56 37.94 -74.89 -0.81
CA ALA A 56 38.13 -73.53 -0.29
C ALA A 56 38.50 -72.53 -1.41
N CYS A 57 39.33 -72.94 -2.38
CA CYS A 57 39.68 -72.09 -3.53
C CYS A 57 38.48 -71.84 -4.45
N GLN A 58 37.68 -72.87 -4.72
CA GLN A 58 36.44 -72.73 -5.51
C GLN A 58 35.43 -71.83 -4.80
N GLU A 59 35.25 -72.00 -3.49
CA GLU A 59 34.39 -71.15 -2.68
C GLU A 59 34.89 -69.70 -2.66
N GLY A 60 36.20 -69.47 -2.55
CA GLY A 60 36.81 -68.14 -2.64
C GLY A 60 36.56 -67.45 -3.99
N SER A 61 36.67 -68.20 -5.10
CA SER A 61 36.34 -67.71 -6.44
C SER A 61 34.86 -67.33 -6.55
N LEU A 62 33.95 -68.20 -6.11
CA LEU A 62 32.51 -67.95 -6.10
C LEU A 62 32.16 -66.72 -5.24
N ARG A 63 32.69 -66.64 -4.01
CA ARG A 63 32.51 -65.49 -3.12
C ARG A 63 32.96 -64.18 -3.77
N MET A 64 34.11 -64.19 -4.45
CA MET A 64 34.59 -63.01 -5.16
C MET A 64 33.68 -62.63 -6.35
N GLN A 65 33.16 -63.61 -7.10
CA GLN A 65 32.18 -63.35 -8.17
C GLN A 65 30.87 -62.79 -7.60
N THR A 66 30.35 -63.35 -6.52
CA THR A 66 29.15 -62.86 -5.84
C THR A 66 29.33 -61.44 -5.31
N ALA A 67 30.49 -61.13 -4.70
CA ALA A 67 30.80 -59.80 -4.21
C ALA A 67 30.91 -58.76 -5.35
N ARG A 68 31.53 -59.14 -6.48
CA ARG A 68 31.57 -58.29 -7.68
C ARG A 68 30.18 -58.03 -8.24
N PHE A 69 29.35 -59.07 -8.33
CA PHE A 69 27.97 -58.94 -8.79
C PHE A 69 27.16 -58.03 -7.87
N ALA A 70 27.26 -58.21 -6.54
CA ALA A 70 26.60 -57.36 -5.56
C ALA A 70 27.03 -55.89 -5.68
N SER A 71 28.33 -55.62 -5.80
CA SER A 71 28.85 -54.27 -5.98
C SER A 71 28.35 -53.63 -7.28
N ASN A 72 28.28 -54.39 -8.37
CA ASN A 72 27.73 -53.91 -9.63
C ASN A 72 26.24 -53.56 -9.50
N MET A 73 25.45 -54.40 -8.83
CA MET A 73 24.03 -54.13 -8.58
C MET A 73 23.84 -52.88 -7.70
N ASP A 74 24.66 -52.69 -6.67
CA ASP A 74 24.65 -51.48 -5.84
C ASP A 74 25.02 -50.22 -6.63
N ASN A 75 25.98 -50.33 -7.56
CA ASN A 75 26.35 -49.21 -8.43
C ASN A 75 25.19 -48.83 -9.35
N ILE A 76 24.55 -49.82 -9.99
CA ILE A 76 23.39 -49.62 -10.88
C ILE A 76 22.23 -48.98 -10.09
N ALA A 77 21.91 -49.49 -8.90
CA ALA A 77 20.86 -48.93 -8.06
C ALA A 77 21.13 -47.47 -7.65
N ARG A 78 22.39 -47.17 -7.31
CA ARG A 78 22.81 -45.79 -6.98
C ARG A 78 22.69 -44.85 -8.18
N GLU A 79 23.05 -45.30 -9.37
CA GLU A 79 22.93 -44.51 -10.60
C GLU A 79 21.48 -44.24 -10.98
N GLN A 80 20.62 -45.25 -10.90
CA GLN A 80 19.18 -45.06 -11.15
C GLN A 80 18.55 -44.09 -10.15
N LEU A 81 18.91 -44.17 -8.87
CA LEU A 81 18.42 -43.23 -7.86
C LEU A 81 18.92 -41.79 -8.12
N ARG A 82 20.16 -41.62 -8.57
CA ARG A 82 20.70 -40.31 -8.97
C ARG A 82 19.93 -39.74 -10.15
N PHE A 83 19.64 -40.54 -11.16
CA PHE A 83 18.88 -40.13 -12.34
C PHE A 83 17.47 -39.65 -11.97
N LEU A 84 16.76 -40.43 -11.13
CA LEU A 84 15.41 -40.06 -10.67
C LEU A 84 15.42 -38.77 -9.84
N ARG A 85 16.44 -38.57 -8.99
CA ARG A 85 16.59 -37.34 -8.20
C ARG A 85 16.92 -36.13 -9.08
N ALA A 86 17.81 -36.29 -10.06
CA ALA A 86 18.18 -35.22 -10.98
C ALA A 86 17.01 -34.77 -11.85
N ASN A 87 16.11 -35.70 -12.21
CA ASN A 87 14.91 -35.44 -13.00
C ASN A 87 13.65 -35.25 -12.14
N ASN A 88 13.80 -34.90 -10.87
CA ASN A 88 12.66 -34.71 -9.98
C ASN A 88 11.92 -33.40 -10.33
N MET A 89 10.92 -33.52 -11.20
CA MET A 89 10.06 -32.43 -11.65
C MET A 89 9.38 -31.71 -10.48
N GLU A 90 9.08 -32.40 -9.38
CA GLU A 90 8.48 -31.80 -8.19
C GLU A 90 9.37 -30.70 -7.61
N GLU A 91 10.68 -30.94 -7.51
CA GLU A 91 11.62 -29.96 -6.96
C GLU A 91 11.83 -28.79 -7.94
N THR A 92 11.85 -29.08 -9.24
CA THR A 92 11.89 -28.05 -10.29
C THR A 92 10.68 -27.13 -10.21
N ILE A 93 9.47 -27.69 -10.08
CA ILE A 93 8.22 -26.93 -9.92
C ILE A 93 8.26 -26.11 -8.63
N ARG A 94 8.66 -26.70 -7.51
CA ARG A 94 8.78 -25.98 -6.22
C ARG A 94 9.74 -24.79 -6.31
N ARG A 95 10.86 -24.95 -7.02
CA ARG A 95 11.84 -23.88 -7.24
C ARG A 95 11.23 -22.73 -8.05
N VAL A 96 10.63 -23.03 -9.20
CA VAL A 96 9.99 -22.01 -10.06
C VAL A 96 8.90 -21.27 -9.29
N ILE A 97 8.03 -21.99 -8.57
CA ILE A 97 6.99 -21.36 -7.74
C ILE A 97 7.60 -20.42 -6.70
N ARG A 98 8.69 -20.80 -6.04
CA ARG A 98 9.34 -19.96 -5.03
C ARG A 98 9.92 -18.68 -5.63
N GLU A 99 10.53 -18.77 -6.81
CA GLU A 99 11.09 -17.63 -7.54
C GLU A 99 9.97 -16.66 -7.95
N GLU A 100 8.96 -17.15 -8.65
CA GLU A 100 7.84 -16.33 -9.13
C GLU A 100 7.05 -15.69 -7.98
N LEU A 101 6.74 -16.46 -6.92
CA LEU A 101 6.06 -15.90 -5.74
C LEU A 101 6.93 -14.90 -4.98
N GLY A 102 8.25 -15.09 -4.99
CA GLY A 102 9.22 -14.14 -4.42
C GLY A 102 9.15 -12.79 -5.12
N ASP A 103 9.16 -12.80 -6.46
CA ASP A 103 9.06 -11.59 -7.27
C ASP A 103 7.70 -10.89 -7.11
N VAL A 104 6.60 -11.65 -7.09
CA VAL A 104 5.26 -11.11 -6.83
C VAL A 104 5.20 -10.45 -5.45
N THR A 105 5.74 -11.10 -4.42
CA THR A 105 5.79 -10.55 -3.06
C THR A 105 6.65 -9.28 -3.00
N GLY A 106 7.79 -9.26 -3.69
CA GLY A 106 8.65 -8.09 -3.81
C GLY A 106 7.93 -6.91 -4.46
N ASN A 107 7.26 -7.15 -5.58
CA ASN A 107 6.47 -6.15 -6.30
C ASN A 107 5.31 -5.62 -5.45
N MET A 108 4.61 -6.50 -4.72
CA MET A 108 3.53 -6.12 -3.82
C MET A 108 4.03 -5.22 -2.68
N ASN A 109 5.19 -5.52 -2.10
CA ASN A 109 5.82 -4.67 -1.09
C ASN A 109 6.20 -3.28 -1.64
N ILE A 110 6.73 -3.22 -2.86
CA ILE A 110 7.05 -1.94 -3.52
C ILE A 110 5.77 -1.13 -3.75
N LEU A 111 4.71 -1.78 -4.22
CA LEU A 111 3.42 -1.14 -4.46
C LEU A 111 2.82 -0.62 -3.15
N GLY A 112 2.86 -1.40 -2.07
CA GLY A 112 2.41 -0.98 -0.74
C GLY A 112 3.12 0.30 -0.28
N ARG A 113 4.45 0.36 -0.40
CA ARG A 113 5.22 1.57 -0.05
C ARG A 113 4.85 2.78 -0.90
N LYS A 114 4.52 2.58 -2.19
CA LYS A 114 4.06 3.67 -3.06
C LYS A 114 2.69 4.18 -2.63
N VAL A 115 1.77 3.29 -2.26
CA VAL A 115 0.45 3.65 -1.74
C VAL A 115 0.58 4.43 -0.44
N ASP A 116 1.37 3.96 0.53
CA ASP A 116 1.62 4.69 1.78
C ASP A 116 2.19 6.10 1.54
N SER A 117 3.06 6.24 0.53
CA SER A 117 3.61 7.54 0.13
C SER A 117 2.56 8.44 -0.54
N LEU A 118 1.59 7.88 -1.25
CA LEU A 118 0.50 8.63 -1.85
C LEU A 118 -0.48 9.10 -0.78
N ASP A 119 -0.85 8.24 0.17
CA ASP A 119 -1.75 8.60 1.28
C ASP A 119 -1.21 9.80 2.06
N ARG A 120 0.08 9.80 2.41
CA ARG A 120 0.72 10.95 3.09
C ARG A 120 0.69 12.23 2.25
N LYS A 121 0.78 12.13 0.92
CA LYS A 121 0.69 13.29 0.03
C LYS A 121 -0.74 13.82 -0.04
N VAL A 122 -1.74 12.93 -0.07
CA VAL A 122 -3.15 13.29 -0.02
C VAL A 122 -3.48 13.99 1.29
N ASP A 123 -3.09 13.42 2.44
CA ASP A 123 -3.25 14.08 3.76
C ASP A 123 -2.63 15.48 3.81
N SER A 124 -1.47 15.65 3.18
CA SER A 124 -0.81 16.96 3.11
C SER A 124 -1.54 17.93 2.17
N LEU A 125 -2.21 17.44 1.13
CA LEU A 125 -3.01 18.28 0.23
C LEU A 125 -4.30 18.70 0.92
N ASP A 126 -4.99 17.80 1.61
CA ASP A 126 -6.22 18.11 2.34
C ASP A 126 -6.00 19.25 3.34
N ARG A 127 -4.92 19.18 4.14
CA ARG A 127 -4.56 20.26 5.07
C ARG A 127 -4.27 21.60 4.37
N LYS A 128 -3.73 21.57 3.16
CA LYS A 128 -3.47 22.79 2.38
C LYS A 128 -4.77 23.37 1.84
N VAL A 129 -5.70 22.53 1.40
CA VAL A 129 -7.04 22.94 0.95
C VAL A 129 -7.81 23.57 2.11
N ASP A 130 -7.86 22.94 3.28
CA ASP A 130 -8.49 23.51 4.49
C ASP A 130 -7.92 24.89 4.84
N SER A 131 -6.60 25.06 4.70
CA SER A 131 -5.95 26.34 4.95
C SER A 131 -6.26 27.38 3.89
N LEU A 132 -6.52 26.98 2.64
CA LEU A 132 -6.92 27.88 1.57
C LEU A 132 -8.38 28.32 1.75
N ASP A 133 -9.27 27.40 2.09
CA ASP A 133 -10.68 27.72 2.33
C ASP A 133 -10.84 28.78 3.42
N ARG A 134 -10.15 28.62 4.56
CA ARG A 134 -10.14 29.64 5.62
C ARG A 134 -9.60 31.00 5.18
N LYS A 135 -8.65 31.02 4.24
CA LYS A 135 -8.12 32.28 3.68
C LYS A 135 -9.12 32.92 2.73
N VAL A 136 -9.85 32.12 1.95
CA VAL A 136 -10.92 32.60 1.08
C VAL A 136 -12.04 33.19 1.93
N ASP A 137 -12.53 32.49 2.96
CA ASP A 137 -13.54 33.02 3.88
C ASP A 137 -13.12 34.36 4.52
N SER A 138 -11.84 34.45 4.94
CA SER A 138 -11.30 35.70 5.49
C SER A 138 -11.19 36.82 4.46
N LEU A 139 -10.96 36.50 3.18
CA LEU A 139 -10.91 37.49 2.11
C LEU A 139 -12.32 37.95 1.75
N ASP A 140 -13.29 37.05 1.67
CA ASP A 140 -14.70 37.37 1.43
C ASP A 140 -15.22 38.36 2.48
N GLY A 141 -14.96 38.09 3.77
CA GLY A 141 -15.34 39.02 4.84
C GLY A 141 -14.67 40.41 4.71
N LYS A 142 -13.40 40.47 4.27
CA LYS A 142 -12.71 41.75 4.03
C LYS A 142 -13.27 42.50 2.82
N VAL A 143 -13.69 41.77 1.78
CA VAL A 143 -14.32 42.34 0.58
C VAL A 143 -15.68 42.92 0.96
N ASP A 144 -16.49 42.19 1.72
CA ASP A 144 -17.79 42.68 2.21
C ASP A 144 -17.64 43.94 3.07
N ASP A 145 -16.69 43.94 4.02
CA ASP A 145 -16.35 45.12 4.82
C ASP A 145 -15.92 46.31 3.95
N SER A 146 -15.11 46.05 2.92
CA SER A 146 -14.65 47.09 1.99
C SER A 146 -15.81 47.65 1.16
N ILE A 147 -16.71 46.79 0.66
CA ILE A 147 -17.89 47.21 -0.09
C ILE A 147 -18.80 48.05 0.81
N ALA A 148 -19.03 47.65 2.06
CA ALA A 148 -19.84 48.41 3.01
C ALA A 148 -19.26 49.82 3.25
N ARG A 149 -17.94 49.91 3.49
CA ARG A 149 -17.25 51.22 3.62
C ARG A 149 -17.34 52.06 2.36
N GLN A 150 -17.21 51.44 1.19
CA GLN A 150 -17.30 52.12 -0.09
C GLN A 150 -18.71 52.67 -0.34
N ARG A 151 -19.76 51.90 -0.04
CA ARG A 151 -21.16 52.35 -0.14
C ARG A 151 -21.42 53.55 0.77
N GLN A 152 -20.97 53.47 2.03
CA GLN A 152 -21.08 54.58 2.97
C GLN A 152 -20.37 55.84 2.46
N THR A 153 -19.15 55.70 1.94
CA THR A 153 -18.39 56.82 1.36
C THR A 153 -19.10 57.41 0.14
N GLY A 154 -19.60 56.55 -0.76
CA GLY A 154 -20.37 56.95 -1.94
C GLY A 154 -21.59 57.77 -1.59
N PHE A 155 -22.38 57.32 -0.62
CA PHE A 155 -23.56 58.05 -0.12
C PHE A 155 -23.21 59.47 0.33
N TYR A 156 -22.18 59.64 1.18
CA TYR A 156 -21.77 60.98 1.63
C TYR A 156 -21.34 61.88 0.48
N VAL A 157 -20.63 61.34 -0.51
CA VAL A 157 -20.19 62.09 -1.69
C VAL A 157 -21.39 62.50 -2.55
N GLU A 158 -22.31 61.59 -2.82
CA GLU A 158 -23.51 61.83 -3.63
C GLU A 158 -24.42 62.89 -2.99
N VAL A 159 -24.67 62.79 -1.67
CA VAL A 159 -25.46 63.77 -0.93
C VAL A 159 -24.79 65.15 -0.91
N ALA A 160 -23.49 65.23 -0.64
CA ALA A 160 -22.77 66.50 -0.64
C ALA A 160 -22.76 67.15 -2.05
N GLU A 161 -22.59 66.33 -3.08
CA GLU A 161 -22.65 66.79 -4.47
C GLU A 161 -24.05 67.27 -4.86
N ASN A 162 -25.11 66.62 -4.37
CA ASN A 162 -26.49 67.09 -4.55
C ASN A 162 -26.73 68.45 -3.90
N VAL A 163 -26.26 68.67 -2.67
CA VAL A 163 -26.32 69.98 -2.01
C VAL A 163 -25.64 71.05 -2.88
N ARG A 164 -24.43 70.78 -3.39
CA ARG A 164 -23.71 71.71 -4.26
C ARG A 164 -24.46 71.97 -5.57
N ARG A 165 -24.96 70.94 -6.24
CA ARG A 165 -25.74 71.03 -7.49
C ARG A 165 -26.98 71.89 -7.31
N ARG A 166 -27.70 71.73 -6.20
CA ARG A 166 -28.84 72.59 -5.85
C ARG A 166 -28.44 74.07 -5.76
N MET A 167 -27.32 74.39 -5.14
CA MET A 167 -26.86 75.79 -4.99
C MET A 167 -26.57 76.46 -6.34
N VAL A 168 -26.15 75.70 -7.34
CA VAL A 168 -25.80 76.21 -8.68
C VAL A 168 -26.90 75.98 -9.73
N GLY A 169 -28.07 75.47 -9.34
CA GLY A 169 -29.21 75.24 -10.24
C GLY A 169 -29.02 74.08 -11.23
N ILE A 170 -28.17 73.10 -10.90
CA ILE A 170 -27.93 71.90 -11.70
C ILE A 170 -28.81 70.74 -11.17
N PRO A 171 -29.36 69.88 -12.04
CA PRO A 171 -30.10 68.69 -11.64
C PRO A 171 -29.29 67.77 -10.71
N GLN A 172 -29.99 67.16 -9.77
CA GLN A 172 -29.42 66.27 -8.76
C GLN A 172 -29.03 64.96 -9.41
N ILE A 173 -28.02 64.31 -8.84
CA ILE A 173 -27.66 62.94 -9.18
C ILE A 173 -28.40 61.98 -8.25
N PRO A 174 -28.68 60.76 -8.73
CA PRO A 174 -29.21 59.71 -7.87
C PRO A 174 -28.27 59.38 -6.70
N VAL A 175 -28.87 59.00 -5.57
CA VAL A 175 -28.17 58.52 -4.38
C VAL A 175 -28.42 57.03 -4.24
N ASN A 176 -27.36 56.25 -4.05
CA ASN A 176 -27.45 54.79 -3.91
C ASN A 176 -27.74 54.38 -2.46
N PHE A 177 -28.42 53.24 -2.29
CA PHE A 177 -28.61 52.65 -0.96
C PHE A 177 -27.27 52.18 -0.36
N ILE A 178 -27.13 52.45 0.93
CA ILE A 178 -26.02 51.95 1.75
C ILE A 178 -26.29 50.49 2.12
N VAL A 179 -27.54 50.21 2.51
CA VAL A 179 -27.99 48.92 3.02
C VAL A 179 -28.94 48.28 2.01
N GLY A 180 -28.63 47.06 1.59
CA GLY A 180 -29.46 46.29 0.65
C GLY A 180 -29.39 46.80 -0.78
N ASP A 181 -30.51 46.68 -1.49
CA ASP A 181 -30.73 47.09 -2.88
C ASP A 181 -32.07 47.81 -2.99
N MET A 182 -32.21 48.70 -3.98
CA MET A 182 -33.42 49.48 -4.26
C MET A 182 -34.60 48.59 -4.65
N GLY A 183 -34.34 47.41 -5.22
CA GLY A 183 -35.39 46.50 -5.69
C GLY A 183 -36.29 47.18 -6.74
N ASN A 184 -37.60 47.25 -6.46
CA ASN A 184 -38.58 47.88 -7.37
C ASN A 184 -38.79 49.38 -7.09
N LEU A 185 -37.91 50.04 -6.34
CA LEU A 185 -37.99 51.47 -6.07
C LEU A 185 -37.16 52.25 -7.11
N ASP A 186 -37.73 53.35 -7.62
CA ASP A 186 -37.05 54.25 -8.55
C ASP A 186 -36.08 55.20 -7.83
N GLN A 187 -35.11 55.74 -8.55
CA GLN A 187 -34.24 56.78 -7.98
C GLN A 187 -35.00 58.09 -7.80
N ILE A 188 -34.80 58.73 -6.64
CA ILE A 188 -35.44 60.01 -6.31
C ILE A 188 -34.56 61.15 -6.80
N GLU A 189 -35.10 61.96 -7.70
CA GLU A 189 -34.45 63.10 -8.34
C GLU A 189 -35.04 64.44 -7.89
N SER A 190 -36.21 64.44 -7.23
CA SER A 190 -36.87 65.68 -6.78
C SER A 190 -37.80 65.52 -5.58
N VAL A 191 -38.06 66.63 -4.88
CA VAL A 191 -39.02 66.69 -3.76
C VAL A 191 -40.46 66.35 -4.21
N LYS A 192 -40.80 66.64 -5.48
CA LYS A 192 -42.11 66.28 -6.06
C LYS A 192 -42.31 64.76 -6.17
N GLN A 193 -41.24 64.00 -6.41
CA GLN A 193 -41.31 62.53 -6.35
C GLN A 193 -41.52 62.04 -4.92
N ILE A 194 -40.81 62.63 -3.94
CA ILE A 194 -40.98 62.30 -2.51
C ILE A 194 -42.45 62.47 -2.06
N GLN A 195 -43.14 63.50 -2.55
CA GLN A 195 -44.56 63.72 -2.24
C GLN A 195 -45.45 62.54 -2.66
N ARG A 196 -45.15 61.90 -3.80
CA ARG A 196 -45.95 60.81 -4.36
C ARG A 196 -45.69 59.46 -3.72
N LEU A 197 -44.65 59.36 -2.90
CA LEU A 197 -44.29 58.11 -2.23
C LEU A 197 -45.26 57.79 -1.10
N GLU A 198 -45.62 56.52 -1.00
CA GLU A 198 -46.36 55.99 0.14
C GLU A 198 -45.43 55.77 1.34
N ARG A 199 -46.04 55.69 2.54
CA ARG A 199 -45.30 55.45 3.80
C ARG A 199 -44.37 54.24 3.72
N ASN A 200 -44.83 53.14 3.12
CA ASN A 200 -44.05 51.92 2.99
C ASN A 200 -42.83 52.10 2.08
N GLU A 201 -42.94 52.94 1.06
CA GLU A 201 -41.82 53.26 0.17
C GLU A 201 -40.83 54.18 0.88
N ILE A 202 -41.30 55.24 1.53
CA ILE A 202 -40.45 56.17 2.30
C ILE A 202 -39.64 55.42 3.37
N ASN A 203 -40.30 54.55 4.13
CA ASN A 203 -39.61 53.72 5.14
C ASN A 203 -38.55 52.82 4.49
N ARG A 204 -38.82 52.24 3.31
CA ARG A 204 -37.82 51.47 2.57
C ARG A 204 -36.63 52.32 2.12
N TYR A 205 -36.86 53.54 1.61
CA TYR A 205 -35.78 54.47 1.27
C TYR A 205 -34.93 54.83 2.48
N LEU A 206 -35.56 55.25 3.58
CA LEU A 206 -34.84 55.64 4.80
C LEU A 206 -34.05 54.45 5.40
N GLN A 207 -34.61 53.24 5.36
CA GLN A 207 -33.90 52.02 5.74
C GLN A 207 -32.70 51.75 4.82
N GLY A 208 -32.88 51.88 3.50
CA GLY A 208 -31.82 51.68 2.52
C GLY A 208 -30.67 52.67 2.63
N TYR A 209 -30.97 53.93 2.98
CA TYR A 209 -29.96 54.95 3.28
C TYR A 209 -29.37 54.86 4.69
N GLY A 210 -29.81 53.90 5.52
CA GLY A 210 -29.32 53.74 6.90
C GLY A 210 -29.69 54.90 7.83
N VAL A 211 -30.80 55.59 7.56
CA VAL A 211 -31.30 56.72 8.36
C VAL A 211 -32.20 56.19 9.47
N GLU A 212 -31.84 56.43 10.73
CA GLU A 212 -32.67 56.06 11.87
C GLU A 212 -33.97 56.89 11.89
N HIS A 213 -35.11 56.21 11.99
CA HIS A 213 -36.44 56.84 12.01
C HIS A 213 -37.49 55.95 12.69
N ASP A 214 -38.56 56.56 13.21
CA ASP A 214 -39.78 55.85 13.58
C ASP A 214 -40.68 55.73 12.35
N GLY A 215 -40.83 54.51 11.82
CA GLY A 215 -41.65 54.24 10.63
C GLY A 215 -43.15 54.57 10.79
N ARG A 216 -43.62 54.85 12.02
CA ARG A 216 -44.98 55.30 12.34
C ARG A 216 -45.10 56.81 12.53
N ALA A 217 -44.00 57.56 12.45
CA ALA A 217 -44.03 59.02 12.53
C ALA A 217 -44.96 59.64 11.47
N PRO A 218 -45.45 60.88 11.64
CA PRO A 218 -46.27 61.55 10.63
C PRO A 218 -45.61 61.50 9.25
N ILE A 219 -46.40 61.23 8.19
CA ILE A 219 -45.85 61.01 6.84
C ILE A 219 -45.09 62.25 6.33
N ILE A 220 -45.55 63.44 6.70
CA ILE A 220 -44.89 64.71 6.41
C ILE A 220 -43.50 64.77 7.04
N THR A 221 -43.35 64.30 8.27
CA THR A 221 -42.05 64.20 8.96
C THR A 221 -41.12 63.22 8.24
N LEU A 222 -41.63 62.06 7.83
CA LEU A 222 -40.84 61.07 7.08
C LEU A 222 -40.40 61.59 5.70
N LYS A 223 -41.30 62.29 4.98
CA LYS A 223 -40.98 62.94 3.70
C LYS A 223 -39.92 64.04 3.88
N GLY A 224 -40.03 64.85 4.93
CA GLY A 224 -39.03 65.85 5.30
C GLY A 224 -37.67 65.22 5.59
N LEU A 225 -37.66 64.14 6.39
CA LEU A 225 -36.43 63.42 6.71
C LEU A 225 -35.77 62.83 5.46
N LEU A 226 -36.55 62.26 4.53
CA LEU A 226 -36.04 61.72 3.27
C LEU A 226 -35.48 62.82 2.36
N ARG A 227 -36.17 63.97 2.26
CA ARG A 227 -35.67 65.15 1.53
C ARG A 227 -34.30 65.58 2.06
N ASP A 228 -34.19 65.71 3.37
CA ASP A 228 -32.96 66.17 4.02
C ASP A 228 -31.83 65.14 3.85
N SER A 229 -32.15 63.85 3.92
CA SER A 229 -31.21 62.74 3.72
C SER A 229 -30.62 62.68 2.31
N LEU A 230 -31.36 63.13 1.29
CA LEU A 230 -30.93 63.16 -0.11
C LEU A 230 -30.16 64.44 -0.49
N GLY A 231 -30.04 65.40 0.43
CA GLY A 231 -29.41 66.70 0.16
C GLY A 231 -30.29 67.67 -0.63
N PHE A 232 -31.62 67.49 -0.60
CA PHE A 232 -32.57 68.41 -1.23
C PHE A 232 -32.84 69.61 -0.32
N SER A 233 -31.88 70.54 -0.23
CA SER A 233 -31.85 71.60 0.78
C SER A 233 -31.93 73.03 0.22
N SER A 234 -32.29 73.23 -1.05
CA SER A 234 -32.45 74.59 -1.58
C SER A 234 -33.69 75.28 -0.98
N VAL A 235 -33.74 76.61 -1.09
CA VAL A 235 -34.92 77.39 -0.65
C VAL A 235 -36.21 76.89 -1.29
N GLN A 236 -36.17 76.43 -2.55
CA GLN A 236 -37.35 75.87 -3.22
C GLN A 236 -37.76 74.51 -2.63
N ASP A 237 -36.80 73.66 -2.25
CA ASP A 237 -37.08 72.35 -1.64
C ASP A 237 -37.63 72.48 -0.24
N VAL A 238 -37.08 73.43 0.53
CA VAL A 238 -37.49 73.65 1.92
C VAL A 238 -38.85 74.33 1.98
N ARG A 239 -39.16 75.21 1.01
CA ARG A 239 -40.50 75.83 0.88
C ARG A 239 -41.56 74.87 0.36
N PHE A 240 -41.19 73.74 -0.24
CA PHE A 240 -42.14 72.72 -0.65
C PHE A 240 -42.82 72.12 0.59
N LEU A 241 -44.13 72.32 0.71
CA LEU A 241 -44.92 71.80 1.82
C LEU A 241 -45.49 70.44 1.43
N PHE A 242 -45.00 69.39 2.09
CA PHE A 242 -45.58 68.06 1.95
C PHE A 242 -47.00 68.02 2.54
N THR A 243 -47.89 67.28 1.89
CA THR A 243 -49.24 67.00 2.40
C THR A 243 -49.34 65.55 2.88
N GLU A 244 -50.41 65.26 3.63
CA GLU A 244 -50.65 63.91 4.16
C GLU A 244 -50.95 62.88 3.07
N ASN A 245 -51.65 63.27 2.01
CA ASN A 245 -52.06 62.34 0.95
C ASN A 245 -51.09 62.38 -0.24
N ALA A 246 -50.61 61.22 -0.66
CA ALA A 246 -49.60 61.08 -1.72
C ALA A 246 -50.09 61.58 -3.10
N HIS A 247 -51.40 61.60 -3.32
CA HIS A 247 -52.01 61.99 -4.59
C HIS A 247 -52.49 63.44 -4.67
N ASP A 248 -52.25 64.24 -3.62
CA ASP A 248 -52.60 65.66 -3.68
C ASP A 248 -51.80 66.36 -4.80
N VAL A 249 -52.50 67.15 -5.60
CA VAL A 249 -51.89 67.95 -6.67
C VAL A 249 -51.24 69.16 -6.02
N ILE A 250 -49.91 69.22 -6.09
CA ILE A 250 -49.11 70.33 -5.59
C ILE A 250 -48.44 71.00 -6.80
N GLU A 251 -48.89 72.22 -7.14
CA GLU A 251 -48.34 73.05 -8.22
C GLU A 251 -46.92 73.55 -7.90
#